data_AF-A0A8T4XEG7-F1
#
_entry.id   AF-A0A8T4XEG7-F1
#
_cell.length_a   1.000
_cell.length_b   1.000
_cell.length_c   1.000
_cell.angle_alpha   90.00
_cell.angle_beta   90.00
_cell.angle_gamma   90.00
#
_symmetry.space_group_name_H-M   'P 1'
#
loop_
_entity.id
_entity.type
_entity.pdbx_description
1 polymer ?
#
loop_
_entity_poly.entity_id
_entity_poly.type
_entity_poly.pdbx_seq_one_letter_code
_entity_poly.pdbx_strand_id
1 'polypeptide(L)' 'MTNKREIWLYFSDRDKVTFKDLLNRLEVEMGVKFNVGREGIVALINGRNVDHLGGLYADLKDQDEVTIASIAGGG' A
#
# COMPACT_ATOMS: atom_id res chain seq x y z
N MET A 1 2.00 14.10 16.28
CA MET A 1 1.45 12.75 16.50
C MET A 1 1.17 12.14 15.13
N THR A 2 1.97 11.19 14.68
CA THR A 2 1.71 10.46 13.44
C THR A 2 0.62 9.42 13.75
N ASN A 3 -0.58 9.60 13.22
CA ASN A 3 -1.66 8.60 13.38
C ASN A 3 -1.27 7.34 12.58
N LYS A 4 -0.61 6.38 13.24
CA LYS A 4 -0.33 5.06 12.68
C LYS A 4 -1.59 4.20 12.82
N ARG A 5 -2.09 3.68 11.70
CA ARG A 5 -3.17 2.69 11.67
C ARG A 5 -2.63 1.41 11.07
N GLU A 6 -2.82 0.30 11.78
CA GLU A 6 -2.45 -1.03 11.33
C GLU A 6 -3.72 -1.82 11.01
N ILE A 7 -3.73 -2.50 9.86
CA ILE A 7 -4.88 -3.27 9.38
C ILE A 7 -4.34 -4.55 8.75
N TRP A 8 -5.00 -5.66 9.08
CA TRP A 8 -4.77 -6.96 8.47
C TRP A 8 -5.84 -7.21 7.42
N LEU A 9 -5.41 -7.41 6.17
CA LEU A 9 -6.30 -7.72 5.05
C LEU A 9 -6.08 -9.15 4.60
N TYR A 10 -7.18 -9.86 4.37
CA TYR A 10 -7.17 -11.23 3.87
C TYR A 10 -7.83 -11.27 2.49
N PHE A 11 -7.14 -11.88 1.53
CA PHE A 11 -7.61 -12.07 0.16
C PHE A 11 -7.80 -13.56 -0.08
N SER A 12 -9.02 -14.07 0.13
CA SER A 12 -9.35 -15.50 -0.02
C SER A 12 -9.91 -15.85 -1.40
N ASP A 13 -10.23 -14.84 -2.21
CA ASP A 13 -10.92 -14.95 -3.49
C ASP A 13 -9.98 -15.05 -4.70
N ARG A 14 -8.66 -14.99 -4.49
CA ARG A 14 -7.68 -14.85 -5.58
C ARG A 14 -6.39 -15.61 -5.30
N ASP A 15 -5.85 -16.23 -6.34
CA ASP A 15 -4.54 -16.90 -6.29
C ASP A 15 -3.35 -15.92 -6.30
N LYS A 16 -3.58 -14.70 -6.79
CA LYS A 16 -2.59 -13.63 -6.85
C LYS A 16 -3.21 -12.31 -6.46
N VAL A 17 -2.48 -11.55 -5.65
CA VAL A 17 -2.88 -10.23 -5.18
C VAL A 17 -1.80 -9.25 -5.58
N THR A 18 -2.20 -8.14 -6.19
CA THR A 18 -1.28 -7.05 -6.54
C THR A 18 -1.40 -5.88 -5.56
N PHE A 19 -0.42 -4.99 -5.59
CA PHE A 19 -0.50 -3.73 -4.82
C PHE A 19 -1.76 -2.92 -5.17
N LYS A 20 -2.17 -2.88 -6.45
CA LYS A 20 -3.43 -2.26 -6.87
C LYS A 20 -4.66 -2.89 -6.20
N ASP A 21 -4.69 -4.20 -6.06
CA ASP A 21 -5.80 -4.90 -5.39
C ASP A 21 -5.88 -4.53 -3.92
N LEU A 22 -4.73 -4.39 -3.26
CA LEU A 22 -4.64 -3.88 -1.90
C LEU A 22 -5.19 -2.46 -1.78
N LEU A 23 -4.82 -1.54 -2.68
CA LEU A 23 -5.35 -0.17 -2.67
C LEU A 23 -6.87 -0.13 -2.86
N ASN A 24 -7.38 -0.91 -3.82
CA ASN A 24 -8.82 -1.02 -4.06
C ASN A 24 -9.55 -1.55 -2.82
N ARG A 25 -8.97 -2.56 -2.14
CA ARG A 25 -9.56 -3.10 -0.91
C ARG A 25 -9.56 -2.08 0.22
N LEU A 26 -8.46 -1.35 0.40
CA LEU A 26 -8.37 -0.27 1.38
C LEU A 26 -9.38 0.85 1.11
N GLU A 27 -9.64 1.19 -0.16
CA GLU A 27 -10.66 2.16 -0.54
C GLU A 27 -12.06 1.69 -0.12
N VAL A 28 -12.39 0.42 -0.34
CA VAL A 28 -13.68 -0.16 0.08
C VAL A 28 -13.82 -0.23 1.60
N GLU A 29 -12.78 -0.69 2.31
CA GLU A 29 -12.82 -0.91 3.76
C GLU A 29 -12.74 0.40 4.57
N MET A 30 -12.06 1.43 4.06
CA MET A 30 -11.84 2.68 4.79
C MET A 30 -12.50 3.91 4.16
N GLY A 31 -12.99 3.83 2.93
CA GLY A 31 -13.49 4.98 2.18
C GLY A 31 -12.39 5.99 1.79
N VAL A 32 -11.12 5.57 1.77
CA VAL A 32 -9.97 6.44 1.49
C VAL A 32 -9.34 6.09 0.15
N LYS A 33 -9.21 7.10 -0.73
CA LYS A 33 -8.48 6.98 -1.99
C LYS A 33 -7.00 7.32 -1.79
N PHE A 34 -6.13 6.37 -2.08
CA PHE A 34 -4.69 6.58 -2.11
C PHE A 34 -4.22 6.83 -3.54
N ASN A 35 -3.84 8.07 -3.85
CA ASN A 35 -3.17 8.40 -5.12
C ASN A 35 -1.67 8.14 -4.99
N VAL A 36 -1.30 6.86 -4.99
CA VAL A 36 0.10 6.43 -4.98
C VAL A 36 0.72 6.80 -6.32
N GLY A 37 1.73 7.67 -6.32
CA GLY A 37 2.28 8.35 -7.50
C GLY A 37 2.09 9.87 -7.49
N ARG A 38 1.31 10.42 -6.56
CA ARG A 38 1.33 11.85 -6.24
C ARG A 38 2.57 12.19 -5.40
N GLU A 39 3.19 13.33 -5.67
CA GLU A 39 4.28 13.85 -4.85
C GLU A 39 3.90 13.86 -3.35
N GLY A 40 4.80 13.36 -2.51
CA GLY A 40 4.61 13.31 -1.06
C GLY A 40 3.88 12.07 -0.52
N ILE A 41 3.59 11.05 -1.34
CA ILE A 41 3.12 9.73 -0.87
C ILE A 41 4.12 8.65 -1.30
N VAL A 42 4.61 7.87 -0.34
CA VAL A 42 5.50 6.73 -0.56
C VAL A 42 4.81 5.46 -0.11
N ALA A 43 4.92 4.43 -0.95
CA ALA A 43 4.49 3.08 -0.61
C ALA A 43 5.69 2.13 -0.62
N LEU A 44 5.80 1.33 0.43
CA LEU A 44 6.84 0.34 0.64
C LEU A 44 6.21 -1.04 0.82
N ILE A 45 6.83 -2.06 0.22
CA ILE A 45 6.55 -3.48 0.50
C ILE A 45 7.80 -4.05 1.18
N ASN A 46 7.69 -4.50 2.43
CA ASN A 46 8.80 -4.96 3.25
C ASN A 46 9.98 -3.98 3.27
N GLY A 47 9.68 -2.67 3.37
CA GLY A 47 10.67 -1.59 3.39
C GLY A 47 11.27 -1.20 2.03
N ARG A 48 10.89 -1.86 0.92
CA ARG A 48 11.35 -1.51 -0.44
C ARG A 48 10.31 -0.69 -1.18
N ASN A 49 10.74 0.35 -1.89
CA ASN A 49 9.82 1.17 -2.68
C ASN A 49 9.10 0.32 -3.74
N VAL A 50 7.78 0.40 -3.75
CA VAL A 50 6.91 -0.36 -4.64
C VAL A 50 7.20 -0.12 -6.13
N ASP A 51 7.68 1.08 -6.49
CA ASP A 51 8.02 1.43 -7.86
C ASP A 51 9.16 0.56 -8.42
N HIS A 52 10.06 0.08 -7.55
CA HIS A 52 11.12 -0.86 -7.93
C HIS A 52 10.65 -2.32 -8.00
N LEU A 53 9.43 -2.60 -7.54
CA LEU A 53 8.85 -3.94 -7.48
C LEU A 53 7.73 -4.15 -8.53
N GLY A 54 7.52 -3.19 -9.43
CA GLY A 54 6.47 -3.24 -10.45
C GLY A 54 5.31 -2.26 -10.20
N GLY A 55 5.42 -1.37 -9.21
CA GLY A 55 4.45 -0.32 -8.93
C GLY A 55 3.08 -0.89 -8.57
N LEU A 56 2.02 -0.40 -9.23
CA LEU A 56 0.65 -0.89 -9.04
C LEU A 56 0.48 -2.39 -9.31
N TYR A 57 1.35 -2.99 -10.12
CA TYR A 57 1.29 -4.40 -10.50
C TYR A 57 2.29 -5.26 -9.73
N ALA A 58 2.92 -4.72 -8.68
CA ALA A 58 3.77 -5.51 -7.80
C ALA A 58 2.95 -6.64 -7.16
N ASP A 59 3.44 -7.87 -7.27
CA ASP A 59 2.84 -9.04 -6.63
C ASP A 59 3.06 -8.98 -5.12
N LEU A 60 1.98 -9.12 -4.34
CA LEU A 60 2.00 -9.24 -2.89
C LEU A 60 1.95 -10.72 -2.51
N LYS A 61 2.78 -11.08 -1.53
CA LYS A 61 2.84 -12.42 -0.95
C LYS A 61 2.24 -12.43 0.44
N ASP A 62 1.97 -13.64 0.91
CA ASP A 62 1.51 -13.85 2.28
C ASP A 62 2.49 -13.21 3.27
N GLN A 63 1.93 -12.48 4.23
CA GLN A 63 2.64 -11.76 5.30
C GLN A 63 3.50 -10.59 4.82
N ASP A 64 3.41 -10.15 3.57
CA ASP A 64 4.05 -8.91 3.15
C ASP A 64 3.51 -7.71 3.94
N GLU A 65 4.43 -6.94 4.53
CA GLU A 65 4.10 -5.69 5.20
C GLU A 65 4.09 -4.54 4.20
N VAL A 66 2.94 -3.89 4.05
CA VAL A 66 2.78 -2.72 3.20
C VAL A 66 2.67 -1.46 4.05
N THR A 67 3.62 -0.55 3.87
CA THR A 67 3.59 0.78 4.49
C THR A 67 3.23 1.83 3.45
N ILE A 68 2.17 2.58 3.68
CA ILE A 68 1.82 3.77 2.89
C ILE A 68 1.95 4.99 3.80
N ALA A 69 2.85 5.90 3.45
CA ALA A 69 3.12 7.09 4.24
C ALA A 69 3.03 8.33 3.37
N SER A 70 2.44 9.40 3.92
CA SER A 70 2.66 10.73 3.37
C SER A 70 3.92 11.30 4.00
N ILE A 71 4.92 11.58 3.16
CA ILE A 71 6.09 12.34 3.55
C ILE A 71 5.77 13.81 3.37
N ALA A 72 5.64 14.53 4.49
CA ALA A 72 5.71 15.97 4.48
C ALA A 72 7.14 16.37 4.08
N GLY A 73 7.29 17.26 3.09
CA GLY A 73 8.58 17.87 2.79
C GLY A 73 8.99 18.78 3.96
N GLY A 74 9.67 18.23 4.95
CA GLY A 74 10.18 18.94 6.11
C GLY A 74 11.53 18.37 6.47
N GLY A 75 12.56 19.21 6.36
CA GLY A 75 13.92 18.92 6.81
C GLY A 75 14.07 18.93 8.32
#